data_AF-A0AAV6B3K7-F1
#
_entry.id   AF-A0AAV6B3K7-F1
#
_cell.length_a   1.000
_cell.length_b   1.000
_cell.length_c   1.000
_cell.angle_alpha   90.00
_cell.angle_beta   90.00
_cell.angle_gamma   90.00
#
_symmetry.space_group_name_H-M   'P 1'
#
loop_
_entity.id
_entity.type
_entity.pdbx_description
1 polymer ?
#
loop_
_entity_poly.entity_id
_entity_poly.type
_entity_poly.pdbx_seq_one_letter_code
_entity_poly.pdbx_strand_id
1 'polypeptide(L)' 'MMPEAHKEPLTLNDKPLSAWEAAAAMGIDMSLIELNLSLTPDQRIFQHDCALRTVLMLEAAVKGSCGQSG' A
#
# COMPACT_ATOMS: atom_id res chain seq x y z
N MET A 1 5.99 21.26 12.79
CA MET A 1 6.88 21.72 11.71
C MET A 1 7.23 20.49 10.90
N MET A 2 6.53 20.24 9.80
CA MET A 2 6.83 19.10 8.93
C MET A 2 8.16 19.41 8.22
N PRO A 3 9.10 18.45 8.11
CA PRO A 3 10.33 18.69 7.36
C PRO A 3 9.95 18.98 5.90
N GLU A 4 10.46 20.10 5.39
CA GLU A 4 10.31 20.52 3.99
C GLU A 4 10.73 19.37 3.08
N ALA A 5 9.75 18.71 2.46
CA ALA A 5 10.01 17.70 1.46
C ALA A 5 10.88 18.31 0.35
N HIS A 6 12.01 17.67 0.11
CA HIS A 6 13.04 17.91 -0.90
C HIS A 6 12.50 18.71 -2.11
N LYS A 7 12.81 20.02 -2.15
CA LYS A 7 12.43 20.94 -3.25
C LYS A 7 13.26 20.74 -4.52
N GLU A 8 14.34 19.97 -4.44
CA GLU A 8 15.19 19.67 -5.59
C GLU A 8 14.74 18.36 -6.24
N PRO A 9 14.49 18.34 -7.56
CA PRO A 9 14.10 17.12 -8.25
C PRO A 9 15.22 16.10 -8.12
N LEU A 10 14.86 14.87 -7.73
CA LEU A 10 15.80 13.76 -7.74
C LEU A 10 16.33 13.59 -9.17
N THR A 11 17.65 13.56 -9.29
CA THR A 11 18.35 13.41 -10.56
C THR A 11 19.23 12.17 -10.52
N LEU A 12 19.35 11.50 -11.66
CA LEU A 12 20.30 10.42 -11.88
C LEU A 12 21.08 10.75 -13.14
N ASN A 13 22.41 10.91 -13.04
CA ASN A 13 23.27 11.37 -14.12
C ASN A 13 22.75 12.66 -14.79
N ASP A 14 22.46 13.69 -13.98
CA ASP A 14 21.98 15.02 -14.41
C ASP A 14 20.63 15.04 -15.16
N LYS A 15 19.93 13.89 -15.25
CA LYS A 15 18.58 13.79 -15.81
C LYS A 15 17.54 13.78 -14.67
N PRO A 16 16.45 14.55 -14.77
CA PRO A 16 15.36 14.47 -13.80
C PRO A 16 14.71 13.10 -13.86
N LEU A 17 14.53 12.48 -12.69
CA LEU A 17 13.78 11.25 -12.56
C LEU A 17 12.31 11.49 -12.89
N SER A 18 11.67 10.50 -13.52
CA SER A 18 10.21 10.43 -13.56
C SER A 18 9.64 10.32 -12.14
N ALA A 19 8.37 10.68 -11.97
CA ALA A 19 7.68 10.51 -10.68
C ALA A 19 7.76 9.05 -10.16
N TRP A 20 7.77 8.09 -11.09
CA TRP A 20 7.88 6.67 -10.79
C TRP A 20 9.26 6.28 -10.24
N GLU A 21 10.33 6.71 -10.93
CA GLU A 21 11.71 6.46 -10.52
C GLU A 21 12.04 7.19 -9.20
N ALA A 22 11.52 8.40 -9.03
CA ALA A 22 11.66 9.17 -7.80
C ALA A 22 10.98 8.46 -6.61
N ALA A 23 9.76 7.96 -6.80
CA ALA A 23 9.05 7.20 -5.78
C ALA A 23 9.82 5.92 -5.39
N ALA A 24 10.29 5.16 -6.37
CA ALA A 24 11.10 3.97 -6.14
C ALA A 24 12.41 4.29 -5.39
N ALA A 25 13.10 5.38 -5.75
CA ALA A 25 14.32 5.83 -5.08
C ALA A 25 14.09 6.24 -3.62
N MET A 26 12.87 6.67 -3.27
CA MET A 26 12.45 6.98 -1.91
C MET A 26 11.98 5.74 -1.12
N GLY A 27 12.11 4.54 -1.69
CA GLY A 27 11.70 3.29 -1.06
C GLY A 27 10.21 3.01 -1.13
N ILE A 28 9.47 3.73 -1.99
CA ILE A 28 8.06 3.40 -2.24
C ILE A 28 8.01 2.11 -3.07
N ASP A 29 7.29 1.12 -2.55
CA ASP A 29 7.06 -0.14 -3.26
C ASP A 29 6.10 0.09 -4.43
N MET A 30 6.69 0.13 -5.63
CA MET A 30 5.94 0.34 -6.86
C MET A 30 5.17 -0.92 -7.29
N SER A 31 5.54 -2.11 -6.80
CA SER A 31 4.91 -3.37 -7.22
C SER A 31 3.42 -3.44 -6.88
N LEU A 32 3.03 -2.83 -5.74
CA LEU A 32 1.63 -2.75 -5.34
C LEU A 32 0.83 -1.84 -6.27
N ILE A 33 1.43 -0.77 -6.78
CA ILE A 33 0.81 0.15 -7.73
C ILE A 33 0.68 -0.54 -9.09
N GLU A 34 1.74 -1.19 -9.58
CA GLU A 34 1.72 -1.96 -10.82
C GLU A 34 0.65 -3.04 -10.79
N LEU A 35 0.57 -3.80 -9.69
CA LEU A 35 -0.43 -4.82 -9.50
C LEU A 35 -1.83 -4.21 -9.61
N ASN A 36 -2.12 -3.13 -8.87
CA ASN A 36 -3.44 -2.49 -8.91
C ASN A 36 -3.82 -1.94 -10.29
N LEU A 37 -2.84 -1.42 -11.04
CA LEU A 37 -3.03 -0.94 -12.41
C LEU A 37 -3.29 -2.07 -13.40
N SER A 38 -2.74 -3.27 -13.15
CA SER A 38 -2.97 -4.45 -13.99
C SER A 38 -4.37 -5.08 -13.82
N LEU A 39 -5.06 -4.78 -12.72
CA LEU A 39 -6.37 -5.34 -12.40
C LEU A 39 -7.51 -4.59 -13.07
N THR A 40 -8.54 -5.33 -13.50
CA THR A 40 -9.82 -4.75 -13.88
C THR A 40 -10.59 -4.22 -12.66
N PRO A 41 -11.60 -3.34 -12.84
CA PRO A 41 -12.45 -2.90 -11.75
C PRO A 41 -13.05 -4.06 -10.93
N ASP A 42 -13.57 -5.09 -11.61
CA ASP A 42 -14.18 -6.25 -10.93
C ASP A 42 -13.16 -7.04 -10.10
N GLN A 43 -11.94 -7.20 -10.62
CA GLN A 43 -10.87 -7.87 -9.89
C GLN A 43 -10.45 -7.09 -8.64
N ARG A 44 -10.40 -5.75 -8.71
CA ARG A 44 -10.13 -4.92 -7.51
C ARG A 44 -11.25 -5.04 -6.48
N ILE A 45 -12.51 -5.02 -6.92
CA ILE A 45 -13.66 -5.22 -6.01
C ILE A 45 -13.54 -6.55 -5.29
N PHE A 46 -13.24 -7.62 -6.03
CA PHE A 46 -13.04 -8.95 -5.44
C PHE A 46 -11.88 -8.98 -4.43
N GLN A 47 -10.73 -8.40 -4.79
CA GLN A 47 -9.57 -8.32 -3.90
C GLN A 47 -9.91 -7.58 -2.59
N HIS A 48 -10.61 -6.45 -2.69
CA HIS A 48 -11.01 -5.67 -1.53
C HIS A 48 -12.03 -6.41 -0.65
N ASP A 49 -12.99 -7.13 -1.25
CA ASP A 49 -13.95 -7.94 -0.50
C ASP A 49 -13.26 -9.08 0.26
N CYS A 50 -12.29 -9.77 -0.36
CA CYS A 50 -11.49 -10.79 0.31
C CYS A 50 -10.69 -10.21 1.49
N ALA A 51 -10.06 -9.06 1.32
CA ALA A 51 -9.32 -8.39 2.38
C ALA A 51 -10.25 -7.99 3.54
N LEU A 52 -11.42 -7.40 3.23
CA LEU A 52 -12.42 -7.03 4.23
C LEU A 52 -12.91 -8.23 5.02
N ARG A 53 -13.27 -9.33 4.35
CA ARG A 53 -13.69 -10.57 5.02
C ARG A 53 -12.61 -11.10 5.96
N THR A 54 -11.35 -11.07 5.54
CA THR A 54 -10.22 -11.51 6.37
C THR A 54 -10.10 -10.69 7.65
N VAL A 55 -10.20 -9.36 7.55
CA VAL A 55 -10.16 -8.47 8.72
C VAL A 55 -11.32 -8.74 9.67
N LEU A 56 -12.54 -8.91 9.14
CA LEU A 56 -13.72 -9.22 9.94
C LEU A 56 -13.59 -10.57 10.67
N MET A 57 -13.02 -11.59 10.01
CA MET A 57 -12.76 -12.90 10.64
C MET A 57 -11.73 -12.79 11.76
N LEU A 58 -10.65 -12.03 11.55
CA LEU A 58 -9.64 -11.79 12.58
C LEU A 58 -10.23 -11.05 13.77
N GLU A 59 -11.03 -10.01 13.53
CA GLU A 59 -11.72 -9.26 14.59
C GLU A 59 -12.66 -10.17 15.39
N ALA A 60 -13.43 -11.04 14.73
CA ALA A 60 -14.29 -12.00 15.39
C ALA A 60 -13.50 -13.01 16.23
N ALA A 61 -12.37 -13.51 15.74
CA ALA A 61 -11.49 -14.41 16.47
C ALA A 61 -10.88 -13.76 17.72
N VAL A 62 -10.42 -12.51 17.60
CA VAL A 62 -9.91 -11.73 18.73
C VAL A 62 -11.01 -11.48 19.77
N LYS A 63 -12.22 -11.10 19.35
CA LYS A 63 -13.35 -10.89 20.28
C LYS A 63 -13.80 -12.19 20.94
N GLY A 64 -13.81 -13.31 20.22
CA GLY A 64 -14.18 -14.62 20.75
C GLY A 64 -13.16 -15.21 21.72
N SER A 65 -11.87 -14.91 21.55
CA SER A 65 -10.80 -15.41 22.42
C SER A 65 -10.71 -14.67 23.77
N CYS A 66 -11.20 -13.42 23.86
CA CYS A 66 -11.28 -12.67 25.14
C CYS A 66 -12.39 -13.17 26.10
N GLY A 67 -13.20 -14.17 25.71
CA GLY A 67 -14.29 -14.74 26.52
C GLY A 67 -14.05 -16.15 27.07
N GLN A 68 -12.90 -16.76 26.77
CA GLN A 68 -12.53 -18.10 27.26
C GLN A 68 -11.25 -18.01 28.11
N SER A 69 -11.36 -17.36 29.26
CA SER A 69 -10.42 -17.52 30.37
C SER A 69 -11.23 -18.08 31.53
N GLY A 70 -11.43 -19.40 31.49
CA GLY A 70 -11.86 -20.18 32.66
C GLY A 70 -10.69 -20.41 33.59
#